data_AF-A0A2D6ZWB9-F1
#
_entry.id   AF-A0A2D6ZWB9-F1
#
_cell.length_a   1.000
_cell.length_b   1.000
_cell.length_c   1.000
_cell.angle_alpha   90.00
_cell.angle_beta   90.00
_cell.angle_gamma   90.00
#
_symmetry.space_group_name_H-M   'P 1'
#
loop_
_entity.id
_entity.type
_entity.pdbx_description
1 polymer ?
#
loop_
_entity_poly.entity_id
_entity_poly.type
_entity_poly.pdbx_seq_one_letter_code
_entity_poly.pdbx_strand_id
1 'polypeptide(L)' 'MKLFSKKSIIFYSILGAITALIIAPLIRSLIDYSVTTEILITTAIIIPMYAVITRIFKKYL' A
#
# COMPACT_ATOMS: atom_id res chain seq x y z
N MET A 1 19.41 -6.76 3.61
CA MET A 1 17.96 -7.01 3.40
C MET A 1 17.79 -7.84 2.15
N LYS A 2 17.05 -8.95 2.20
CA LYS A 2 16.74 -9.80 1.03
C LYS A 2 15.71 -9.13 0.08
N LEU A 3 15.86 -7.83 -0.23
CA LEU A 3 14.91 -7.09 -1.07
C LEU A 3 14.72 -7.77 -2.44
N PHE A 4 15.81 -8.35 -2.98
CA PHE A 4 15.83 -9.06 -4.26
C PHE A 4 15.63 -10.59 -4.13
N SER A 5 15.26 -11.11 -2.96
CA SER A 5 14.87 -12.51 -2.86
C SER A 5 13.52 -12.71 -3.53
N LYS A 6 13.34 -13.82 -4.26
CA LYS A 6 12.07 -14.16 -4.92
C LYS A 6 10.87 -14.02 -3.98
N LYS A 7 10.99 -14.44 -2.72
CA LYS A 7 9.92 -14.33 -1.71
C LYS A 7 9.56 -12.88 -1.38
N SER A 8 10.57 -12.01 -1.25
CA SER A 8 10.40 -10.57 -0.99
C SER A 8 9.74 -9.88 -2.18
N ILE A 9 10.21 -10.15 -3.40
CA ILE A 9 9.63 -9.57 -4.63
C ILE A 9 8.15 -9.93 -4.76
N ILE A 10 7.81 -11.22 -4.61
CA ILE A 10 6.42 -11.69 -4.66
C ILE A 10 5.56 -10.98 -3.59
N PHE A 11 6.07 -10.86 -2.37
CA PHE A 11 5.36 -10.18 -1.29
C PHE A 11 5.10 -8.69 -1.59
N TYR A 12 6.14 -7.93 -1.98
CA TYR A 12 5.99 -6.51 -2.30
C TYR A 12 5.08 -6.29 -3.51
N SER A 13 5.14 -7.16 -4.53
CA SER A 13 4.24 -7.11 -5.69
C SER A 13 2.79 -7.39 -5.32
N ILE A 14 2.51 -8.41 -4.48
CA ILE A 14 1.16 -8.70 -4.01
C ILE A 14 0.62 -7.55 -3.15
N LEU A 15 1.44 -7.02 -2.24
CA LEU A 15 1.05 -5.91 -1.37
C LEU A 15 0.75 -4.64 -2.19
N GLY A 16 1.56 -4.35 -3.22
CA GLY A 16 1.31 -3.27 -4.16
C GLY A 16 0.02 -3.46 -4.97
N ALA A 17 -0.21 -4.67 -5.48
CA ALA A 17 -1.42 -5.00 -6.23
C ALA A 17 -2.70 -4.86 -5.38
N ILE A 18 -2.70 -5.34 -4.13
CA ILE A 18 -3.81 -5.16 -3.18
C ILE A 18 -4.07 -3.67 -2.94
N THR A 19 -3.01 -2.90 -2.73
CA THR A 19 -3.15 -1.45 -2.46
C THR A 19 -3.74 -0.72 -3.67
N ALA A 20 -3.27 -1.02 -4.89
CA ALA A 20 -3.71 -0.34 -6.10
C ALA A 20 -5.10 -0.80 -6.59
N LEU A 21 -5.43 -2.08 -6.46
CA LEU A 21 -6.65 -2.66 -7.05
C LEU A 21 -7.82 -2.77 -6.07
N ILE A 22 -7.56 -2.78 -4.76
CA ILE A 22 -8.60 -2.88 -3.74
C ILE A 22 -8.68 -1.57 -2.96
N ILE A 23 -7.58 -1.13 -2.35
CA ILE A 23 -7.61 -0.01 -1.40
C ILE A 23 -7.87 1.33 -2.11
N ALA A 24 -7.17 1.63 -3.19
CA ALA A 24 -7.36 2.87 -3.94
C ALA A 24 -8.79 3.05 -4.50
N PRO A 25 -9.38 2.07 -5.22
CA PRO A 25 -10.76 2.20 -5.68
C PRO A 25 -11.79 2.15 -4.55
N LEU A 26 -11.54 1.42 -3.45
CA LEU A 26 -12.42 1.43 -2.28
C LEU A 26 -12.47 2.82 -1.64
N ILE A 27 -11.30 3.48 -1.48
CA ILE A 27 -11.22 4.85 -0.97
C ILE A 27 -11.95 5.81 -1.91
N ARG A 28 -11.75 5.70 -3.23
CA ARG A 28 -12.51 6.49 -4.22
C ARG A 28 -14.01 6.25 -4.15
N SER A 29 -14.45 5.02 -3.97
CA SER A 29 -15.87 4.68 -3.89
C SER A 29 -16.54 5.22 -2.63
N LEU A 30 -15.78 5.41 -1.54
CA LEU A 30 -16.29 5.94 -0.28
C LEU A 30 -16.26 7.48 -0.24
N ILE A 31 -15.50 8.10 -1.13
CA ILE A 31 -15.06 9.49 -0.97
C ILE A 31 -14.96 10.17 -2.34
N ASP A 32 -15.99 10.94 -2.67
CA ASP A 32 -16.07 11.79 -3.87
C ASP A 32 -15.28 13.12 -3.68
N TYR A 33 -14.02 13.05 -3.27
CA TYR A 33 -13.21 14.25 -3.02
C TYR A 33 -12.54 14.80 -4.28
N SER A 34 -12.15 16.09 -4.19
CA SER A 34 -11.23 16.72 -5.15
C SER A 34 -9.85 16.05 -5.15
N VAL A 35 -9.14 16.18 -6.28
CA VAL A 35 -7.78 15.64 -6.49
C VAL A 35 -6.83 15.97 -5.33
N THR A 36 -6.98 17.15 -4.72
CA THR A 36 -6.16 17.58 -3.57
C THR A 36 -6.35 16.69 -2.35
N THR A 37 -7.58 16.29 -2.02
CA THR A 37 -7.82 15.42 -0.87
C THR A 37 -7.42 13.98 -1.15
N GLU A 38 -7.53 13.51 -2.41
CA GLU A 38 -7.02 12.20 -2.83
C GLU A 38 -5.51 12.09 -2.59
N ILE A 39 -4.76 13.14 -2.94
CA ILE A 39 -3.32 13.23 -2.68
C ILE A 39 -3.02 13.26 -1.18
N LEU A 40 -3.79 14.02 -0.39
CA LEU A 40 -3.63 14.08 1.06
C LEU A 40 -3.89 12.72 1.73
N ILE A 41 -4.96 12.02 1.36
CA ILE A 41 -5.28 10.68 1.90
C ILE A 41 -4.20 9.68 1.48
N THR A 42 -3.76 9.72 0.23
CA THR A 42 -2.71 8.84 -0.28
C THR A 42 -1.41 9.02 0.51
N THR A 43 -1.00 10.27 0.73
CA THR A 43 0.25 10.58 1.43
C THR A 43 0.17 10.37 2.94
N ALA A 44 -0.96 10.71 3.58
CA ALA A 44 -1.12 10.65 5.04
C ALA A 44 -1.60 9.29 5.56
N ILE A 45 -2.25 8.46 4.74
CA ILE A 45 -2.84 7.19 5.17
C ILE A 45 -2.25 6.01 4.40
N ILE A 46 -2.29 6.03 3.07
CA ILE A 46 -1.90 4.86 2.25
C ILE A 46 -0.39 4.58 2.37
N ILE A 47 0.46 5.59 2.23
CA ILE A 47 1.93 5.41 2.33
C ILE A 47 2.35 4.92 3.74
N PRO A 48 1.89 5.55 4.86
CA PRO A 48 2.21 5.07 6.19
C PRO A 48 1.70 3.65 6.47
N MET A 49 0.49 3.31 6.03
CA MET A 49 -0.06 1.97 6.16
C MET A 49 0.80 0.94 5.42
N TYR A 50 1.23 1.22 4.19
CA TYR A 50 2.12 0.35 3.44
C TYR A 50 3.46 0.14 4.16
N ALA A 51 4.03 1.20 4.73
CA ALA A 51 5.29 1.14 5.48
C ALA A 51 5.16 0.29 6.76
N VAL A 52 4.05 0.44 7.50
CA VAL A 52 3.77 -0.32 8.72
C VAL A 52 3.57 -1.81 8.40
N ILE A 53 2.71 -2.13 7.43
CA ILE A 53 2.47 -3.52 7.01
C ILE A 53 3.77 -4.16 6.55
N THR A 54 4.53 -3.46 5.71
CA THR A 54 5.83 -3.91 5.26
C THR A 54 6.76 -4.21 6.43
N ARG A 55 6.79 -3.33 7.44
CA ARG A 55 7.65 -3.48 8.62
C ARG A 55 7.24 -4.67 9.50
N ILE A 56 5.94 -4.89 9.67
CA ILE A 56 5.40 -6.04 10.42
C ILE A 56 5.68 -7.34 9.68
N PHE A 57 5.33 -7.42 8.40
CA PHE A 57 5.48 -8.64 7.60
C PHE A 57 6.93 -9.00 7.30
N LYS A 58 7.85 -8.02 7.30
CA LYS A 58 9.30 -8.30 7.24
C LYS A 58 9.80 -9.21 8.36
N LYS A 59 9.12 -9.22 9.51
CA LYS A 59 9.47 -10.11 10.63
C LYS A 59 9.14 -11.58 10.32
N TYR A 60 8.24 -11.81 9.38
CA TYR A 60 7.74 -13.14 8.98
C TYR A 60 8.32 -13.65 7.65
N LEU A 61 9.28 -12.92 7.05
CA LEU A 61 9.81 -13.14 5.69
C LEU A 61 11.34 -13.29 5.69
#